data_AF-A0A0S8A9L5-F1
#
_entry.id   AF-A0A0S8A9L5-F1
#
_cell.length_a   1.000
_cell.length_b   1.000
_cell.length_c   1.000
_cell.angle_alpha   90.00
_cell.angle_beta   90.00
_cell.angle_gamma   90.00
#
_symmetry.space_group_name_H-M   'P 1'
#
loop_
_entity.id
_entity.type
_entity.pdbx_description
1 polymer ?
#
loop_
_entity_poly.entity_id
_entity_poly.type
_entity_poly.pdbx_seq_one_letter_code
_entity_poly.pdbx_strand_id
1 'polypeptide(L)'
;MLGSTLLIVVSWVLLAIFVAAFLVRTIRMAKLPMHLRWELAPVPHERGKSHYGGSYLEEFEWWTKPREKDLTKEASFMLQEILLLKSVWENNRRLWWFSFPFHTGMYVLVAAGGLLLLSGGLELAGVQTAGEWRGGISMLAGSGFALGAVGAFGLLVSRFVDPRFRGYTTPVALFNLILLLAVFVTGGLALVASRNLAGSVWDFGAALVTADMSVELTGILQAHVLLALVFLAYLPFTRMMHFVAKYFTYHQVRWEDEPLRVGGRLEREANRLLEQPVTWGAPHVNANGIKNWVDIATEEKKT
;
A
#
# COMPACT_ATOMS: atom_id res chain seq x y z
N MET A 1 7.68 16.59 -32.20
CA MET A 1 8.46 15.35 -32.46
C MET A 1 9.45 15.02 -31.34
N LEU A 2 10.47 15.83 -31.03
CA LEU A 2 11.46 15.47 -29.97
C LEU A 2 10.84 15.30 -28.56
N GLY A 3 9.83 16.11 -28.21
CA GLY A 3 9.18 16.04 -26.90
C GLY A 3 8.31 14.80 -26.67
N SER A 4 7.57 14.35 -27.69
CA SER A 4 6.70 13.16 -27.60
C SER A 4 7.52 11.87 -27.52
N THR A 5 8.59 11.76 -28.33
CA THR A 5 9.51 10.63 -28.28
C THR A 5 10.19 10.51 -26.91
N LEU A 6 10.69 11.63 -26.36
CA LEU A 6 11.32 11.62 -25.04
C LEU A 6 10.34 11.17 -23.95
N LEU A 7 9.10 11.65 -24.00
CA LEU A 7 8.05 11.28 -23.04
C LEU A 7 7.79 9.76 -23.05
N ILE A 8 7.63 9.15 -24.22
CA ILE A 8 7.41 7.69 -24.33
C ILE A 8 8.60 6.91 -23.77
N VAL A 9 9.82 7.25 -24.17
CA VAL A 9 11.03 6.55 -23.72
C VAL A 9 11.22 6.64 -22.21
N VAL A 10 11.07 7.84 -21.64
CA VAL A 10 11.14 8.04 -20.18
C VAL A 10 10.05 7.25 -19.47
N SER A 11 8.85 7.20 -20.06
CA SER A 11 7.72 6.46 -19.49
C SER A 11 8.00 4.97 -19.40
N TRP A 12 8.58 4.36 -20.43
CA TRP A 12 8.98 2.95 -20.38
C TRP A 12 10.02 2.68 -19.29
N VAL A 13 11.03 3.56 -19.15
CA VAL A 13 12.05 3.42 -18.09
C VAL A 13 11.41 3.48 -16.70
N LEU A 14 10.56 4.47 -16.45
CA LEU A 14 9.89 4.64 -15.16
C LEU A 14 8.94 3.48 -14.84
N LEU A 15 8.19 3.00 -15.82
CA LEU A 15 7.32 1.83 -15.68
C LEU A 15 8.13 0.55 -15.40
N ALA A 16 9.25 0.35 -16.08
CA ALA A 16 10.13 -0.80 -15.84
C ALA A 16 10.69 -0.78 -14.40
N ILE A 17 11.15 0.39 -13.93
CA ILE A 17 11.60 0.56 -12.54
C ILE A 17 10.47 0.25 -11.57
N PHE A 18 9.27 0.81 -11.80
CA PHE A 18 8.11 0.55 -10.96
C PHE A 18 7.80 -0.94 -10.87
N VAL A 19 7.62 -1.62 -12.00
CA VAL A 19 7.23 -3.04 -12.03
C VAL A 19 8.28 -3.91 -11.33
N ALA A 20 9.56 -3.73 -11.65
CA ALA A 20 10.63 -4.53 -11.05
C ALA A 20 10.73 -4.30 -9.53
N ALA A 21 10.79 -3.04 -9.10
CA ALA A 21 10.93 -2.70 -7.68
C ALA A 21 9.68 -3.07 -6.87
N PHE A 22 8.48 -2.85 -7.43
CA PHE A 22 7.21 -3.21 -6.80
C PHE A 22 7.10 -4.72 -6.59
N LEU A 23 7.45 -5.52 -7.60
CA LEU A 23 7.43 -6.98 -7.51
C LEU A 23 8.42 -7.48 -6.44
N VAL A 24 9.67 -7.02 -6.50
CA VAL A 24 10.70 -7.40 -5.51
C VAL A 24 10.27 -7.02 -4.10
N ARG A 25 9.74 -5.80 -3.90
CA ARG A 25 9.31 -5.33 -2.59
C ARG A 25 8.12 -6.13 -2.07
N THR A 26 7.13 -6.41 -2.92
CA THR A 26 5.94 -7.21 -2.57
C THR A 26 6.34 -8.63 -2.18
N ILE A 27 7.20 -9.29 -2.96
CA ILE A 27 7.70 -10.64 -2.63
C ILE A 27 8.46 -10.64 -1.30
N ARG A 28 9.31 -9.63 -1.05
CA ARG A 28 10.03 -9.51 0.22
C ARG A 28 9.06 -9.34 1.40
N MET A 29 8.01 -8.54 1.24
CA MET A 29 6.99 -8.34 2.28
C MET A 29 6.19 -9.62 2.56
N ALA A 30 5.79 -10.36 1.52
CA ALA A 30 5.07 -11.63 1.67
C ALA A 30 5.94 -12.74 2.31
N LYS A 31 7.27 -12.65 2.20
CA LYS A 31 8.23 -13.60 2.77
C LYS A 31 8.79 -13.18 4.13
N LEU A 32 8.19 -12.20 4.81
CA LEU A 32 8.69 -11.77 6.11
C LEU A 32 8.58 -12.91 7.15
N PRO A 33 9.64 -13.11 7.96
CA PRO A 33 9.67 -14.16 8.96
C PRO A 33 8.61 -13.95 10.03
N MET A 34 8.22 -15.05 10.66
CA MET A 34 7.17 -15.05 11.70
C MET A 34 7.36 -14.06 12.85
N HIS A 35 8.61 -13.76 13.26
CA HIS A 35 8.86 -12.83 14.37
C HIS A 35 8.51 -11.37 14.04
N LEU A 36 8.24 -11.06 12.77
CA LEU A 36 7.74 -9.74 12.35
C LEU A 36 6.21 -9.70 12.21
N ARG A 37 5.52 -10.78 12.59
CA ARG A 37 4.05 -10.89 12.64
C ARG A 37 3.57 -10.59 14.05
N TRP A 38 2.44 -9.92 14.16
CA TRP A 38 1.91 -9.42 15.43
C TRP A 38 0.45 -9.86 15.56
N GLU A 39 0.02 -10.11 16.80
CA GLU A 39 -1.38 -10.23 17.19
C GLU A 39 -1.79 -8.89 17.83
N LEU A 40 -2.29 -7.97 17.01
CA LEU A 40 -2.71 -6.64 17.46
C LEU A 40 -4.20 -6.64 17.79
N ALA A 41 -4.52 -6.29 19.04
CA ALA A 41 -5.89 -6.04 19.45
C ALA A 41 -6.47 -4.80 18.73
N PRO A 42 -7.77 -4.81 18.40
CA PRO A 42 -8.73 -5.91 18.54
C PRO A 42 -8.48 -7.05 17.53
N VAL A 43 -8.73 -8.30 17.93
CA VAL A 43 -8.73 -9.48 17.03
C VAL A 43 -10.15 -9.70 16.48
N PRO A 44 -10.43 -9.32 15.22
CA PRO A 44 -11.81 -9.27 14.73
C PRO A 44 -12.35 -10.63 14.27
N HIS A 45 -11.50 -11.65 14.14
CA HIS A 45 -11.91 -12.97 13.67
C HIS A 45 -12.26 -13.93 14.81
N GLU A 46 -12.10 -13.58 16.08
CA GLU A 46 -12.39 -14.52 17.17
C GLU A 46 -13.91 -14.63 17.39
N ARG A 47 -14.48 -15.83 17.17
CA ARG A 47 -15.95 -16.00 17.23
C ARG A 47 -16.46 -15.75 18.65
N GLY A 48 -17.55 -14.98 18.75
CA GLY A 48 -18.14 -14.60 20.04
C GLY A 48 -17.40 -13.48 20.77
N LYS A 49 -16.11 -13.24 20.49
CA LYS A 49 -15.27 -12.22 21.15
C LYS A 49 -14.91 -11.01 20.27
N SER A 50 -15.15 -11.12 18.96
CA SER A 50 -14.85 -10.07 17.97
C SER A 50 -15.48 -8.70 18.27
N HIS A 51 -16.58 -8.65 19.03
CA HIS A 51 -17.28 -7.41 19.36
C HIS A 51 -16.49 -6.48 20.30
N TYR A 52 -15.65 -7.02 21.18
CA TYR A 52 -14.71 -6.26 22.01
C TYR A 52 -13.25 -6.49 21.60
N GLY A 53 -13.01 -7.37 20.61
CA GLY A 53 -11.69 -7.64 20.07
C GLY A 53 -10.86 -8.62 20.87
N GLY A 54 -11.52 -9.52 21.61
CA GLY A 54 -10.86 -10.50 22.46
C GLY A 54 -10.13 -11.60 21.72
N SER A 55 -9.30 -12.34 22.45
CA SER A 55 -8.47 -13.45 21.92
C SER A 55 -8.91 -14.79 22.50
N TYR A 56 -8.56 -15.89 21.81
CA TYR A 56 -8.72 -17.25 22.35
C TYR A 56 -7.91 -17.44 23.64
N LEU A 57 -6.85 -16.65 23.85
CA LEU A 57 -6.02 -16.66 25.06
C LEU A 57 -6.79 -16.31 26.34
N GLU A 58 -7.99 -15.72 26.22
CA GLU A 58 -8.87 -15.43 27.36
C GLU A 58 -9.54 -16.69 27.93
N GLU A 59 -9.53 -17.78 27.19
CA GLU A 59 -10.12 -19.03 27.64
C GLU A 59 -9.12 -19.91 28.38
N PHE A 60 -9.53 -20.40 29.55
CA PHE A 60 -8.81 -21.46 30.24
C PHE A 60 -8.73 -22.70 29.35
N GLU A 61 -7.54 -23.31 29.35
CA GLU A 61 -7.19 -24.46 28.51
C GLU A 61 -7.54 -24.29 27.04
N TRP A 62 -7.37 -23.08 26.49
CA TRP A 62 -7.68 -22.78 25.08
C TRP A 62 -7.05 -23.78 24.09
N TRP A 63 -5.92 -24.40 24.43
CA TRP A 63 -5.23 -25.38 23.59
C TRP A 63 -5.97 -26.71 23.43
N THR A 64 -6.96 -27.01 24.28
CA THR A 64 -7.81 -28.21 24.16
C THR A 64 -9.07 -27.98 23.34
N LYS A 65 -9.38 -26.72 23.02
CA LYS A 65 -10.64 -26.30 22.39
C LYS A 65 -10.48 -26.08 20.89
N PRO A 66 -11.54 -26.31 20.08
CA PRO A 66 -11.50 -25.96 18.67
C PRO A 66 -11.38 -24.45 18.50
N ARG A 67 -10.59 -24.03 17.50
CA ARG A 67 -10.48 -22.62 17.13
C ARG A 67 -11.57 -22.27 16.12
N GLU A 68 -12.38 -21.27 16.44
CA GLU A 68 -13.44 -20.79 15.55
C GLU A 68 -13.13 -19.39 15.07
N LYS A 69 -12.88 -19.25 13.75
CA LYS A 69 -12.64 -17.96 13.11
C LYS A 69 -13.88 -17.48 12.36
N ASP A 70 -14.26 -16.23 12.59
CA ASP A 70 -15.31 -15.52 11.87
C ASP A 70 -14.69 -14.60 10.80
N LEU A 71 -14.51 -15.17 9.61
CA LEU A 71 -13.96 -14.46 8.45
C LEU A 71 -14.84 -13.27 8.02
N THR A 72 -16.14 -13.29 8.34
CA THR A 72 -17.06 -12.21 7.95
C THR A 72 -16.79 -10.96 8.77
N LYS A 73 -16.53 -11.12 10.08
CA LYS A 73 -16.17 -10.02 10.97
C LYS A 73 -14.80 -9.46 10.66
N GLU A 74 -13.85 -10.33 10.33
CA GLU A 74 -12.52 -9.94 9.86
C GLU A 74 -12.61 -9.08 8.58
N ALA A 75 -13.32 -9.58 7.56
CA ALA A 75 -13.51 -8.87 6.30
C ALA A 75 -14.25 -7.54 6.50
N SER A 76 -15.30 -7.52 7.32
CA SER A 76 -16.06 -6.31 7.65
C SER A 76 -15.21 -5.26 8.37
N PHE A 77 -14.40 -5.69 9.35
CA PHE A 77 -13.46 -4.81 10.03
C PHE A 77 -12.47 -4.20 9.04
N MET A 78 -11.88 -5.02 8.16
CA MET A 78 -10.95 -4.54 7.15
C MET A 78 -11.62 -3.60 6.15
N LEU A 79 -12.84 -3.89 5.71
CA LEU A 79 -13.59 -3.01 4.83
C LEU A 79 -13.79 -1.62 5.47
N GLN A 80 -14.19 -1.57 6.74
CA GLN A 80 -14.32 -0.31 7.49
C GLN A 80 -12.97 0.40 7.67
N GLU A 81 -11.91 -0.35 7.95
CA GLU A 81 -10.56 0.18 8.13
C GLU A 81 -9.95 0.71 6.83
N ILE A 82 -10.33 0.15 5.68
CA ILE A 82 -9.86 0.56 4.36
C ILE A 82 -10.68 1.75 3.84
N LEU A 83 -12.01 1.62 3.82
CA LEU A 83 -12.90 2.62 3.23
C LEU A 83 -13.14 3.82 4.13
N LEU A 84 -13.29 3.60 5.44
CA LEU A 84 -13.67 4.66 6.39
C LEU A 84 -12.50 5.11 7.27
N LEU A 85 -11.34 4.45 7.19
CA LEU A 85 -10.20 4.70 8.07
C LEU A 85 -10.60 4.65 9.54
N LYS A 86 -11.39 3.63 9.91
CA LYS A 86 -11.97 3.46 11.25
C LYS A 86 -10.98 3.71 12.39
N SER A 87 -9.78 3.12 12.33
CA SER A 87 -8.76 3.30 13.37
C SER A 87 -8.32 4.76 13.52
N VAL A 88 -8.23 5.52 12.42
CA VAL A 88 -7.89 6.95 12.46
C VAL A 88 -9.04 7.75 13.05
N TRP A 89 -10.29 7.39 12.72
CA TRP A 89 -11.47 8.01 13.32
C TRP A 89 -11.51 7.81 14.84
N GLU A 90 -11.25 6.59 15.32
CA GLU A 90 -11.32 6.27 16.74
C GLU A 90 -10.17 6.89 17.54
N ASN A 91 -8.94 6.86 16.99
CA ASN A 91 -7.74 7.27 17.74
C ASN A 91 -7.27 8.71 17.45
N ASN A 92 -7.64 9.30 16.31
CA ASN A 92 -7.21 10.65 15.93
C ASN A 92 -8.19 11.34 14.95
N ARG A 93 -9.38 11.71 15.44
CA ARG A 93 -10.44 12.38 14.66
C ARG A 93 -9.96 13.62 13.90
N ARG A 94 -9.04 14.40 14.48
CA ARG A 94 -8.50 15.61 13.82
C ARG A 94 -7.75 15.24 12.53
N LEU A 95 -6.95 14.17 12.57
CA LEU A 95 -6.21 13.70 11.41
C LEU A 95 -7.13 13.04 10.36
N TRP A 96 -8.24 12.46 10.81
CA TRP A 96 -9.22 11.82 9.92
C TRP A 96 -9.79 12.77 8.87
N TRP A 97 -10.11 14.02 9.24
CA TRP A 97 -10.68 15.01 8.33
C TRP A 97 -9.82 15.32 7.09
N PHE A 98 -8.51 15.09 7.16
CA PHE A 98 -7.61 15.23 6.01
C PHE A 98 -7.21 13.87 5.43
N SER A 99 -7.10 12.83 6.26
CA SER A 99 -6.74 11.48 5.81
C SER A 99 -7.85 10.84 4.98
N PHE A 100 -9.11 11.01 5.37
CA PHE A 100 -10.26 10.45 4.67
C PHE A 100 -10.37 10.98 3.24
N PRO A 101 -10.46 12.30 2.98
CA PRO A 101 -10.53 12.80 1.60
C PRO A 101 -9.27 12.44 0.80
N PHE A 102 -8.08 12.40 1.42
CA PHE A 102 -6.86 11.94 0.74
C PHE A 102 -6.99 10.49 0.22
N HIS A 103 -7.41 9.55 1.08
CA HIS A 103 -7.54 8.14 0.68
C HIS A 103 -8.72 7.93 -0.28
N THR A 104 -9.87 8.55 -0.01
CA THR A 104 -11.02 8.50 -0.90
C THR A 104 -10.68 9.04 -2.28
N GLY A 105 -9.91 10.14 -2.36
CA GLY A 105 -9.41 10.67 -3.61
C GLY A 105 -8.57 9.66 -4.40
N MET A 106 -7.64 8.96 -3.73
CA MET A 106 -6.87 7.88 -4.34
C MET A 106 -7.75 6.70 -4.79
N TYR A 107 -8.72 6.26 -3.98
CA TYR A 107 -9.62 5.17 -4.35
C TYR A 107 -10.46 5.51 -5.58
N VAL A 108 -10.96 6.74 -5.64
CA VAL A 108 -11.71 7.25 -6.79
C VAL A 108 -10.83 7.28 -8.05
N LEU A 109 -9.56 7.68 -7.94
CA LEU A 109 -8.63 7.66 -9.08
C LEU A 109 -8.31 6.24 -9.53
N VAL A 110 -8.09 5.31 -8.60
CA VAL A 110 -7.90 3.88 -8.93
C VAL A 110 -9.14 3.30 -9.60
N ALA A 111 -10.33 3.63 -9.12
CA ALA A 111 -11.59 3.22 -9.74
C ALA A 111 -11.76 3.81 -11.15
N ALA A 112 -11.47 5.11 -11.33
CA ALA A 112 -11.51 5.76 -12.64
C ALA A 112 -10.53 5.13 -13.63
N GLY A 113 -9.30 4.82 -13.19
CA GLY A 113 -8.31 4.09 -13.99
C GLY A 113 -8.77 2.67 -14.35
N GLY A 114 -9.36 1.94 -13.40
CA GLY A 114 -9.94 0.62 -13.65
C GLY A 114 -11.09 0.65 -14.65
N LEU A 115 -11.99 1.63 -14.56
CA LEU A 115 -13.07 1.83 -15.52
C LEU A 115 -12.53 2.22 -16.91
N LEU A 116 -11.44 2.98 -16.98
CA LEU A 116 -10.78 3.31 -18.25
C LEU A 116 -10.20 2.05 -18.91
N LEU A 117 -9.53 1.19 -18.14
CA LEU A 117 -9.02 -0.10 -18.63
C LEU A 117 -10.15 -1.02 -19.09
N LEU A 118 -11.26 -1.08 -18.35
CA LEU A 118 -12.44 -1.84 -18.74
C LEU A 118 -13.05 -1.30 -20.04
N SER A 119 -13.17 0.03 -20.17
CA SER A 119 -13.62 0.71 -21.39
C SER A 119 -12.78 0.28 -22.59
N GLY A 120 -11.47 0.27 -22.42
CA GLY A 120 -10.52 -0.21 -23.41
C GLY A 120 -10.69 -1.67 -23.82
N GLY A 121 -10.83 -2.55 -22.82
CA GLY A 121 -11.05 -3.98 -23.06
C GLY A 121 -12.35 -4.26 -23.81
N LEU A 122 -13.41 -3.50 -23.51
CA LEU A 122 -14.69 -3.57 -24.22
C LEU A 122 -14.55 -3.13 -25.68
N GLU A 123 -13.83 -2.05 -25.95
CA GLU A 123 -13.58 -1.58 -27.32
C GLU A 123 -12.78 -2.60 -28.14
N LEU A 124 -11.77 -3.23 -27.54
CA LEU A 124 -11.02 -4.33 -28.16
C LEU A 124 -11.90 -5.55 -28.45
N ALA A 125 -12.94 -5.78 -27.63
CA ALA A 125 -13.95 -6.81 -27.86
C ALA A 125 -15.03 -6.39 -28.87
N GLY A 126 -14.90 -5.23 -29.51
CA GLY A 126 -15.85 -4.71 -30.50
C GLY A 126 -17.07 -3.99 -29.91
N VAL A 127 -17.10 -3.77 -28.59
CA VAL A 127 -18.17 -3.03 -27.91
C VAL A 127 -17.81 -1.55 -27.89
N GLN A 128 -18.56 -0.73 -28.64
CA GLN A 128 -18.35 0.72 -28.65
C GLN A 128 -18.72 1.33 -27.29
N THR A 129 -17.82 2.11 -26.72
CA THR A 129 -18.12 2.89 -25.52
C THR A 129 -18.54 4.31 -25.90
N ALA A 130 -19.63 4.79 -25.30
CA ALA A 130 -20.14 6.12 -25.60
C ALA A 130 -19.18 7.23 -25.11
N GLY A 131 -19.12 8.37 -25.80
CA GLY A 131 -18.31 9.51 -25.36
C GLY A 131 -18.68 10.02 -23.95
N GLU A 132 -19.96 9.90 -23.58
CA GLU A 132 -20.46 10.21 -22.23
C GLU A 132 -19.82 9.35 -21.14
N TRP A 133 -19.49 8.08 -21.45
CA TRP A 133 -18.80 7.18 -20.52
C TRP A 133 -17.40 7.71 -20.17
N ARG A 134 -16.62 8.11 -21.19
CA ARG A 134 -15.29 8.71 -21.01
C ARG A 134 -15.38 10.08 -20.31
N GLY A 135 -16.44 10.84 -20.58
CA GLY A 135 -16.76 12.06 -19.84
C GLY A 135 -17.01 11.79 -18.35
N GLY A 136 -17.83 10.79 -18.03
CA GLY A 136 -18.11 10.35 -16.66
C GLY A 136 -16.84 9.89 -15.92
N ILE A 137 -15.97 9.11 -16.58
CA ILE A 137 -14.66 8.73 -16.02
C ILE A 137 -13.80 9.96 -15.73
N SER A 138 -13.79 10.94 -16.64
CA SER A 138 -13.03 12.19 -16.46
C SER A 138 -13.54 13.00 -15.27
N MET A 139 -14.86 13.08 -15.07
CA MET A 139 -15.46 13.74 -13.91
C MET A 139 -15.17 12.98 -12.61
N LEU A 140 -15.24 11.66 -12.64
CA LEU A 140 -14.88 10.81 -11.51
C LEU A 140 -13.41 11.04 -11.11
N ALA A 141 -12.49 10.99 -12.08
CA ALA A 141 -11.07 11.31 -11.86
C ALA A 141 -10.89 12.73 -11.29
N GLY A 142 -11.65 13.71 -11.79
CA GLY A 142 -11.66 15.08 -11.26
C GLY A 142 -12.01 15.17 -9.78
N SER A 143 -13.05 14.46 -9.33
CA SER A 143 -13.38 14.40 -7.90
C SER A 143 -12.27 13.72 -7.09
N GLY A 144 -11.64 12.68 -7.64
CA GLY A 144 -10.47 12.05 -7.06
C GLY A 144 -9.28 13.01 -6.87
N PHE A 145 -8.94 13.79 -7.89
CA PHE A 145 -7.89 14.82 -7.82
C PHE A 145 -8.23 15.91 -6.81
N ALA A 146 -9.47 16.41 -6.78
CA ALA A 146 -9.88 17.44 -5.84
C ALA A 146 -9.79 16.97 -4.38
N LEU A 147 -10.36 15.79 -4.07
CA LEU A 147 -10.32 15.20 -2.74
C LEU A 147 -8.88 14.88 -2.31
N GLY A 148 -8.09 14.30 -3.22
CA GLY A 148 -6.68 13.99 -3.02
C GLY A 148 -5.86 15.24 -2.70
N ALA A 149 -6.04 16.33 -3.46
CA ALA A 149 -5.33 17.59 -3.25
C ALA A 149 -5.68 18.23 -1.90
N VAL A 150 -6.97 18.34 -1.57
CA VAL A 150 -7.43 18.88 -0.28
C VAL A 150 -6.87 18.05 0.88
N GLY A 151 -6.95 16.73 0.78
CA GLY A 151 -6.42 15.84 1.81
C GLY A 151 -4.90 15.91 1.94
N ALA A 152 -4.15 15.87 0.84
CA ALA A 152 -2.69 15.96 0.85
C ALA A 152 -2.20 17.29 1.41
N PHE A 153 -2.82 18.41 1.00
CA PHE A 153 -2.51 19.73 1.52
C PHE A 153 -2.80 19.84 3.01
N GLY A 154 -3.98 19.38 3.45
CA GLY A 154 -4.35 19.38 4.87
C GLY A 154 -3.42 18.51 5.74
N LEU A 155 -2.99 17.36 5.22
CA LEU A 155 -1.99 16.50 5.88
C LEU A 155 -0.60 17.16 5.95
N LEU A 156 -0.22 17.93 4.93
CA LEU A 156 1.03 18.67 4.90
C LEU A 156 1.00 19.81 5.93
N VAL A 157 -0.06 20.63 5.93
CA VAL A 157 -0.27 21.70 6.92
C VAL A 157 -0.29 21.14 8.34
N SER A 158 -0.97 20.01 8.56
CA SER A 158 -1.06 19.38 9.88
C SER A 158 0.32 19.06 10.48
N ARG A 159 1.33 18.72 9.66
CA ARG A 159 2.69 18.41 10.13
C ARG A 159 3.43 19.63 10.70
N PHE A 160 3.10 20.82 10.21
CA PHE A 160 3.71 22.06 10.68
C PHE A 160 2.94 22.68 11.85
N VAL A 161 1.61 22.52 11.86
CA VAL A 161 0.74 23.17 12.83
C VAL A 161 0.55 22.36 14.12
N ASP A 162 0.46 21.04 14.04
CA ASP A 162 0.17 20.21 15.22
C ASP A 162 1.48 19.69 15.87
N PRO A 163 1.82 20.14 17.10
CA PRO A 163 3.06 19.75 17.76
C PRO A 163 3.23 18.24 17.93
N ARG A 164 2.11 17.48 17.99
CA ARG A 164 2.12 16.02 18.14
C ARG A 164 2.79 15.31 16.98
N PHE A 165 2.85 15.93 15.80
CA PHE A 165 3.50 15.35 14.62
C PHE A 165 4.97 15.72 14.48
N ARG A 166 5.54 16.59 15.34
CA ARG A 166 6.95 17.00 15.24
C ARG A 166 7.90 15.80 15.32
N GLY A 167 7.66 14.88 16.26
CA GLY A 167 8.48 13.67 16.43
C GLY A 167 8.32 12.62 15.32
N TYR A 168 7.26 12.74 14.50
CA TYR A 168 6.95 11.79 13.42
C TYR A 168 7.17 12.39 12.01
N THR A 169 7.49 13.69 11.93
CA THR A 169 7.72 14.38 10.67
C THR A 169 9.16 14.16 10.24
N THR A 170 9.33 13.58 9.05
CA THR A 170 10.63 13.30 8.44
C THR A 170 10.68 13.96 7.07
N PRO A 171 11.87 14.32 6.54
CA PRO A 171 11.99 14.92 5.20
C PRO A 171 11.32 14.07 4.11
N VAL A 172 11.49 12.75 4.19
CA VAL A 172 10.85 11.79 3.27
C VAL A 172 9.32 11.86 3.36
N ALA A 173 8.74 12.01 4.55
CA ALA A 173 7.29 12.12 4.68
C ALA A 173 6.74 13.43 4.08
N LEU A 174 7.49 14.53 4.17
CA LEU A 174 7.13 15.80 3.53
C LEU A 174 7.24 15.69 2.01
N PHE A 175 8.35 15.15 1.50
CA PHE A 175 8.55 14.93 0.07
C PHE A 175 7.42 14.07 -0.52
N ASN A 176 7.05 12.97 0.13
CA ASN A 176 5.96 12.11 -0.33
C ASN A 176 4.63 12.87 -0.48
N LEU A 177 4.27 13.70 0.50
CA LEU A 177 3.05 14.49 0.45
C LEU A 177 3.10 15.59 -0.61
N ILE A 178 4.25 16.24 -0.78
CA ILE A 178 4.44 17.27 -1.80
C ILE A 178 4.33 16.66 -3.21
N LEU A 179 4.98 15.50 -3.43
CA LEU A 179 4.91 14.78 -4.70
C LEU A 179 3.47 14.37 -5.04
N LEU A 180 2.75 13.78 -4.07
CA LEU A 180 1.35 13.43 -4.24
C LEU A 180 0.45 14.64 -4.48
N LEU A 181 0.66 15.73 -3.74
CA LEU A 181 -0.06 16.98 -3.96
C LEU A 181 0.19 17.51 -5.38
N ALA A 182 1.43 17.47 -5.87
CA ALA A 182 1.77 17.86 -7.23
C ALA A 182 1.06 16.98 -8.28
N VAL A 183 1.00 15.66 -8.08
CA VAL A 183 0.25 14.74 -8.94
C VAL A 183 -1.24 15.10 -8.95
N PHE A 184 -1.86 15.34 -7.80
CA PHE A 184 -3.28 15.70 -7.74
C PHE A 184 -3.59 17.05 -8.37
N VAL A 185 -2.78 18.07 -8.09
CA VAL A 185 -2.97 19.42 -8.64
C VAL A 185 -2.78 19.41 -10.16
N THR A 186 -1.73 18.78 -10.66
CA THR A 186 -1.50 18.70 -12.12
C THR A 186 -2.57 17.90 -12.84
N GLY A 187 -3.11 16.84 -12.22
CA GLY A 187 -4.22 16.07 -12.78
C GLY A 187 -5.52 16.87 -12.83
N GLY A 188 -5.82 17.61 -11.76
CA GLY A 188 -6.96 18.54 -11.74
C GLY A 188 -6.84 19.66 -12.78
N LEU A 189 -5.64 20.25 -12.92
CA LEU A 189 -5.37 21.26 -13.96
C LEU A 189 -5.47 20.66 -15.37
N ALA A 190 -5.02 19.43 -15.58
CA ALA A 190 -5.14 18.73 -16.86
C ALA A 190 -6.61 18.49 -17.24
N LEU A 191 -7.48 18.17 -16.27
CA LEU A 191 -8.92 18.05 -16.49
C LEU A 191 -9.56 19.40 -16.88
N VAL A 192 -9.15 20.50 -16.25
CA VAL A 192 -9.66 21.84 -16.59
C VAL A 192 -9.19 22.23 -18.00
N ALA A 193 -7.95 21.89 -18.36
CA ALA A 193 -7.38 22.17 -19.67
C ALA A 193 -7.94 21.27 -20.78
N SER A 194 -8.34 20.03 -20.46
CA SER A 194 -8.93 19.08 -21.40
C SER A 194 -10.16 18.42 -20.79
N ARG A 195 -11.34 18.75 -21.32
CA ARG A 195 -12.61 18.10 -20.93
C ARG A 195 -12.66 16.60 -21.26
N ASN A 196 -11.73 16.11 -22.08
CA ASN A 196 -11.58 14.70 -22.43
C ASN A 196 -10.26 14.13 -21.88
N LEU A 197 -10.08 14.23 -20.57
CA LEU A 197 -8.90 13.69 -19.89
C LEU A 197 -8.79 12.17 -20.09
N ALA A 198 -9.88 11.43 -19.91
CA ALA A 198 -9.90 9.98 -20.04
C ALA A 198 -9.47 9.51 -21.44
N GLY A 199 -9.96 10.15 -22.50
CA GLY A 199 -9.53 9.86 -23.87
C GLY A 199 -8.05 10.17 -24.09
N SER A 200 -7.58 11.33 -23.62
CA SER A 200 -6.17 11.71 -23.78
C SER A 200 -5.21 10.74 -23.06
N VAL A 201 -5.61 10.27 -21.87
CA VAL A 201 -4.84 9.26 -21.11
C VAL A 201 -4.91 7.89 -21.79
N TRP A 202 -6.06 7.52 -22.36
CA TRP A 202 -6.21 6.30 -23.15
C TRP A 202 -5.29 6.29 -24.37
N ASP A 203 -5.31 7.36 -25.16
CA ASP A 203 -4.50 7.50 -26.37
C ASP A 203 -3.01 7.42 -26.04
N PHE A 204 -2.59 8.03 -24.93
CA PHE A 204 -1.23 7.89 -24.42
C PHE A 204 -0.89 6.44 -24.01
N GLY A 205 -1.79 5.76 -23.31
CA GLY A 205 -1.62 4.35 -22.94
C GLY A 205 -1.52 3.43 -24.16
N ALA A 206 -2.34 3.66 -25.18
CA ALA A 206 -2.29 2.94 -26.45
C ALA A 206 -0.94 3.18 -27.15
N ALA A 207 -0.48 4.44 -27.22
CA ALA A 207 0.80 4.81 -27.81
C ALA A 207 1.99 4.14 -27.11
N LEU A 208 1.96 3.98 -25.78
CA LEU A 208 2.99 3.22 -25.05
C LEU A 208 3.07 1.75 -25.45
N VAL A 209 1.93 1.14 -25.82
CA VAL A 209 1.84 -0.27 -26.22
C VAL A 209 2.22 -0.45 -27.69
N THR A 210 1.76 0.44 -28.57
CA THR A 210 2.02 0.38 -30.01
C THR A 210 3.35 1.02 -30.41
N ALA A 211 4.09 1.59 -29.45
CA ALA A 211 5.29 2.38 -29.67
C ALA A 211 5.08 3.57 -30.64
N ASP A 212 3.88 4.16 -30.60
CA ASP A 212 3.55 5.33 -31.39
C ASP A 212 4.19 6.60 -30.79
N MET A 213 5.25 7.08 -31.45
CA MET A 213 6.00 8.26 -31.03
C MET A 213 5.34 9.58 -31.42
N SER A 214 4.22 9.52 -32.15
CA SER A 214 3.52 10.70 -32.68
C SER A 214 2.45 11.26 -31.74
N VAL A 215 2.17 10.60 -30.61
CA VAL A 215 1.13 11.05 -29.66
C VAL A 215 1.43 12.46 -29.13
N GLU A 216 0.44 13.34 -29.25
CA GLU A 216 0.52 14.71 -28.76
C GLU A 216 -0.41 14.90 -27.56
N LEU A 217 0.19 15.35 -26.45
CA LEU A 217 -0.54 15.69 -25.22
C LEU A 217 -0.36 17.17 -24.91
N THR A 218 -1.34 17.77 -24.25
CA THR A 218 -1.19 19.14 -23.73
C THR A 218 -0.03 19.20 -22.72
N GLY A 219 0.68 20.33 -22.64
CA GLY A 219 1.85 20.45 -21.77
C GLY A 219 1.56 20.13 -20.29
N ILE A 220 0.37 20.50 -19.80
CA ILE A 220 -0.05 20.17 -18.42
C ILE A 220 -0.29 18.67 -18.23
N LEU A 221 -0.85 17.98 -19.24
CA LEU A 221 -1.05 16.54 -19.17
C LEU A 221 0.28 15.79 -19.26
N GLN A 222 1.23 16.26 -20.08
CA GLN A 222 2.59 15.71 -20.09
C GLN A 222 3.25 15.81 -18.72
N ALA A 223 3.17 16.97 -18.07
CA ALA A 223 3.69 17.17 -16.72
C ALA A 223 3.01 16.25 -15.70
N HIS A 224 1.67 16.12 -15.76
CA HIS A 224 0.92 15.22 -14.90
C HIS A 224 1.35 13.76 -15.06
N VAL A 225 1.41 13.27 -16.31
CA VAL A 225 1.84 11.90 -16.62
C VAL A 225 3.25 11.63 -16.12
N LEU A 226 4.20 12.55 -16.37
CA LEU A 226 5.57 12.41 -15.87
C LEU A 226 5.62 12.35 -14.34
N LEU A 227 4.92 13.25 -13.65
CA LEU A 227 4.87 13.25 -12.19
C LEU A 227 4.23 11.97 -11.63
N ALA A 228 3.15 11.48 -12.26
CA ALA A 228 2.49 10.24 -11.88
C ALA A 228 3.42 9.03 -12.07
N LEU A 229 4.15 8.97 -13.18
CA LEU A 229 5.12 7.90 -13.45
C LEU A 229 6.34 7.95 -12.53
N VAL A 230 6.85 9.15 -12.22
CA VAL A 230 7.90 9.34 -11.22
C VAL A 230 7.42 8.89 -9.85
N PHE A 231 6.19 9.25 -9.46
CA PHE A 231 5.57 8.76 -8.23
C PHE A 231 5.46 7.23 -8.21
N LEU A 232 4.99 6.60 -9.29
CA LEU A 232 4.92 5.14 -9.38
C LEU A 232 6.31 4.50 -9.28
N ALA A 233 7.30 4.99 -10.02
CA ALA A 233 8.68 4.47 -9.94
C ALA A 233 9.28 4.63 -8.53
N TYR A 234 8.94 5.71 -7.84
CA TYR A 234 9.40 6.00 -6.48
C TYR A 234 8.66 5.18 -5.40
N LEU A 235 7.36 4.88 -5.60
CA LEU A 235 6.46 4.25 -4.63
C LEU A 235 7.07 3.03 -3.90
N PRO A 236 7.69 2.03 -4.58
CA PRO A 236 8.22 0.82 -3.94
C PRO A 236 9.34 1.06 -2.93
N PHE A 237 10.02 2.20 -3.03
CA PHE A 237 11.15 2.57 -2.19
C PHE A 237 10.74 3.33 -0.92
N THR A 238 9.44 3.43 -0.64
CA THR A 238 8.91 4.26 0.44
C THR A 238 8.09 3.48 1.45
N ARG A 239 7.76 4.15 2.57
CA ARG A 239 6.77 3.68 3.56
C ARG A 239 5.33 3.68 3.02
N MET A 240 5.08 4.24 1.83
CA MET A 240 3.73 4.22 1.24
C MET A 240 3.32 2.82 0.79
N MET A 241 4.25 1.88 0.63
CA MET A 241 3.97 0.45 0.38
C MET A 241 3.19 -0.26 1.49
N HIS A 242 2.86 0.41 2.60
CA HIS A 242 2.03 -0.15 3.66
C HIS A 242 0.64 -0.59 3.18
N PHE A 243 0.12 -0.05 2.06
CA PHE A 243 -1.14 -0.53 1.49
C PHE A 243 -1.06 -1.99 1.04
N VAL A 244 0.10 -2.45 0.57
CA VAL A 244 0.31 -3.86 0.19
C VAL A 244 0.16 -4.74 1.41
N ALA A 245 0.78 -4.35 2.54
CA ALA A 245 0.60 -5.05 3.80
C ALA A 245 -0.86 -5.01 4.27
N LYS A 246 -1.52 -3.85 4.14
CA LYS A 246 -2.89 -3.62 4.61
C LYS A 246 -3.95 -4.37 3.79
N TYR A 247 -3.75 -4.58 2.50
CA TYR A 247 -4.76 -5.21 1.63
C TYR A 247 -4.50 -6.70 1.40
N PHE A 248 -3.24 -7.13 1.34
CA PHE A 248 -2.91 -8.50 0.94
C PHE A 248 -2.38 -9.36 2.08
N THR A 249 -1.65 -8.79 3.04
CA THR A 249 -1.00 -9.57 4.11
C THR A 249 -1.49 -9.19 5.51
N TYR A 250 -2.63 -8.50 5.62
CA TYR A 250 -3.09 -7.96 6.90
C TYR A 250 -3.36 -9.09 7.92
N HIS A 251 -3.96 -10.20 7.48
CA HIS A 251 -4.24 -11.37 8.30
C HIS A 251 -2.95 -12.06 8.78
N GLN A 252 -1.86 -11.96 8.01
CA GLN A 252 -0.57 -12.55 8.36
C GLN A 252 0.32 -11.63 9.18
N VAL A 253 0.06 -10.32 9.18
CA VAL A 253 0.92 -9.34 9.85
C VAL A 253 0.27 -8.81 11.13
N ARG A 254 -1.05 -8.62 11.12
CA ARG A 254 -1.78 -7.91 12.17
C ARG A 254 -2.53 -8.84 13.12
N TRP A 255 -2.97 -9.99 12.66
CA TRP A 255 -3.77 -10.95 13.42
C TRP A 255 -3.29 -12.39 13.20
N GLU A 256 -1.99 -12.57 13.00
CA GLU A 256 -1.45 -13.92 12.91
C GLU A 256 -1.29 -14.48 14.32
N ASP A 257 -2.29 -15.25 14.71
CA ASP A 257 -2.47 -15.80 16.04
C ASP A 257 -2.43 -17.34 16.02
N GLU A 258 -1.87 -17.96 14.96
CA GLU A 258 -1.66 -19.40 14.84
C GLU A 258 -0.71 -19.88 15.96
N PRO A 259 -1.15 -20.81 16.84
CA PRO A 259 -0.31 -21.31 17.91
C PRO A 259 0.77 -22.23 17.37
N LEU A 260 1.92 -22.24 18.05
CA LEU A 260 2.97 -23.22 17.79
C LEU A 260 2.44 -24.63 18.11
N ARG A 261 2.40 -25.51 17.11
CA ARG A 261 2.03 -26.93 17.26
C ARG A 261 3.22 -27.81 16.91
N VAL A 262 3.39 -28.89 17.68
CA VAL A 262 4.41 -29.92 17.41
C VAL A 262 4.17 -30.55 16.04
N GLY A 263 5.21 -30.68 15.23
CA GLY A 263 5.17 -31.10 13.83
C GLY A 263 4.53 -30.07 12.89
N GLY A 264 4.19 -28.87 13.38
CA GLY A 264 3.49 -27.84 12.63
C GLY A 264 4.39 -27.06 11.66
N ARG A 265 3.76 -26.23 10.82
CA ARG A 265 4.47 -25.31 9.92
C ARG A 265 5.34 -24.33 10.70
N LEU A 266 4.77 -23.72 11.74
CA LEU A 266 5.45 -22.70 12.55
C LEU A 266 6.66 -23.29 13.29
N GLU A 267 6.56 -24.50 13.83
CA GLU A 267 7.70 -25.15 14.49
C GLU A 267 8.86 -25.38 13.51
N ARG A 268 8.58 -25.87 12.29
CA ARG A 268 9.61 -26.01 11.25
C ARG A 268 10.27 -24.69 10.87
N GLU A 269 9.47 -23.62 10.74
CA GLU A 269 9.99 -22.30 10.39
C GLU A 269 10.81 -21.70 11.55
N ALA A 270 10.37 -21.87 12.80
CA ALA A 270 11.11 -21.47 13.99
C ALA A 270 12.45 -22.22 14.11
N ASN A 271 12.46 -23.54 13.94
CA ASN A 271 13.68 -24.35 13.98
C ASN A 271 14.70 -23.89 12.93
N ARG A 272 14.25 -23.61 11.69
CA ARG A 272 15.11 -23.06 10.64
C ARG A 272 15.69 -21.69 11.01
N LEU A 273 14.94 -20.86 11.73
CA LEU A 273 15.43 -19.56 12.21
C LEU A 273 16.45 -19.73 13.35
N LEU A 274 16.27 -20.71 14.23
CA LEU A 274 17.20 -21.02 15.31
C LEU A 274 18.55 -21.55 14.81
N GLU A 275 18.57 -22.20 13.64
CA GLU A 275 19.78 -22.66 12.95
C GLU A 275 20.62 -21.52 12.34
N GLN A 276 20.09 -20.30 12.26
CA GLN A 276 20.83 -19.17 11.71
C GLN A 276 21.95 -18.73 12.65
N PRO A 277 23.16 -18.42 12.13
CA PRO A 277 24.27 -17.98 12.96
C PRO A 277 23.98 -16.60 13.58
N VAL A 278 24.35 -16.45 14.84
CA VAL A 278 24.32 -15.17 15.54
C VAL A 278 25.56 -14.38 15.13
N THR A 279 25.39 -13.57 14.08
CA THR A 279 26.50 -12.86 13.39
C THR A 279 27.12 -11.70 14.18
N TRP A 280 26.51 -11.31 15.30
CA TRP A 280 27.00 -10.28 16.21
C TRP A 280 27.69 -10.89 17.44
N GLY A 281 28.61 -10.13 18.04
CA GLY A 281 29.35 -10.56 19.22
C GLY A 281 28.70 -10.11 20.53
N ALA A 282 28.49 -11.04 21.45
CA ALA A 282 28.07 -10.76 22.82
C ALA A 282 28.59 -11.84 23.78
N PRO A 283 29.70 -11.56 24.49
CA PRO A 283 30.33 -12.54 25.38
C PRO A 283 29.42 -13.05 26.50
N HIS A 284 28.46 -12.24 26.96
CA HIS A 284 27.57 -12.61 28.07
C HIS A 284 26.60 -13.76 27.74
N VAL A 285 26.35 -14.00 26.44
CA VAL A 285 25.54 -15.11 25.90
C VAL A 285 26.36 -16.03 24.97
N ASN A 286 27.70 -16.00 25.04
CA ASN A 286 28.58 -16.79 24.17
C ASN A 286 28.35 -16.60 22.64
N ALA A 287 27.72 -15.50 22.22
CA ALA A 287 27.57 -15.18 20.81
C ALA A 287 28.93 -14.69 20.27
N ASN A 288 29.53 -15.48 19.39
CA ASN A 288 30.89 -15.28 18.88
C ASN A 288 30.95 -15.04 17.36
N GLY A 289 29.81 -14.75 16.72
CA GLY A 289 29.73 -14.56 15.27
C GLY A 289 29.61 -15.85 14.45
N ILE A 290 29.77 -17.02 15.08
CA ILE A 290 29.81 -18.33 14.40
C ILE A 290 28.65 -19.23 14.85
N LYS A 291 28.39 -19.27 16.16
CA LYS A 291 27.37 -20.14 16.78
C LYS A 291 25.95 -19.71 16.42
N ASN A 292 25.05 -20.68 16.28
CA ASN A 292 23.61 -20.41 16.13
C ASN A 292 22.91 -20.37 17.49
N TRP A 293 21.60 -20.11 17.49
CA TRP A 293 20.82 -20.04 18.73
C TRP A 293 20.70 -21.37 19.46
N VAL A 294 20.69 -22.49 18.74
CA VAL A 294 20.64 -23.83 19.33
C VAL A 294 21.92 -24.10 20.10
N ASP A 295 23.08 -23.82 19.50
CA ASP A 295 24.40 -23.97 20.13
C ASP A 295 24.48 -23.12 21.40
N ILE A 296 24.09 -21.84 21.30
CA ILE A 296 24.15 -20.89 22.43
C ILE A 296 23.24 -21.31 23.58
N ALA A 297 22.03 -21.79 23.29
CA ALA A 297 21.05 -22.14 24.32
C ALA A 297 21.32 -23.51 24.98
N THR A 298 22.04 -24.41 24.31
CA THR A 298 22.30 -25.78 24.79
C THR A 298 23.70 -25.96 25.36
N GLU A 299 24.64 -25.06 25.05
CA GLU A 299 25.98 -25.12 25.60
C GLU A 299 25.96 -24.71 27.08
N GLU A 300 26.31 -25.64 27.96
CA GLU A 300 26.53 -25.32 29.37
C GLU A 300 27.64 -24.27 29.49
N LYS A 301 27.32 -23.17 30.17
CA LYS A 301 28.31 -22.16 30.51
C LYS A 301 29.32 -22.79 31.45
N LYS A 302 30.51 -23.13 30.96
CA LYS A 302 31.65 -23.49 31.81
C LYS A 302 32.02 -22.24 32.63
N THR A 303 31.52 -22.17 33.86
CA THR A 303 31.91 -21.19 34.88
C THR A 303 33.34 -21.39 35.31
#